data_AF-A0A1J0ADU5-F1
#
_entry.id   AF-A0A1J0ADU5-F1
#
_cell.length_a   1.000
_cell.length_b   1.000
_cell.length_c   1.000
_cell.angle_alpha   90.00
_cell.angle_beta   90.00
_cell.angle_gamma   90.00
#
_symmetry.space_group_name_H-M   'P 1'
#
loop_
_entity.id
_entity.type
_entity.pdbx_description
1 polymer ?
#
loop_
_entity_poly.entity_id
_entity_poly.type
_entity_poly.pdbx_seq_one_letter_code
_entity_poly.pdbx_strand_id
1 'polypeptide(L)'
;MGKWSAQKIDLNRVYPCPCCRRGGRLQQITLTDALGCDRCQQIFVLKESDQILEQLSSTYPAQRAWFWDGQTWQRLYQIWGRITPLNGFSLLLVRLPLLFILFLLVIVLLAIFGFIQLLATWLNGR
;
A
#
# COMPACT_ATOMS: atom_id res chain seq x y z
N MET A 1 13.70 25.15 2.99
CA MET A 1 13.36 23.79 2.47
C MET A 1 14.67 23.03 2.32
N GLY A 2 14.97 22.11 3.23
CA GLY A 2 16.23 21.35 3.20
C GLY A 2 16.27 20.42 1.98
N LYS A 3 17.37 20.47 1.22
CA LYS A 3 17.60 19.62 0.05
C LYS A 3 17.80 18.19 0.54
N TRP A 4 16.79 17.34 0.38
CA TRP A 4 16.91 15.90 0.62
C TRP A 4 17.80 15.31 -0.47
N SER A 5 19.09 15.15 -0.18
CA SER A 5 20.03 14.50 -1.09
C SER A 5 20.07 13.01 -0.76
N ALA A 6 19.17 12.23 -1.36
CA ALA A 6 19.28 10.77 -1.32
C ALA A 6 20.65 10.37 -1.91
N GLN A 7 21.52 9.82 -1.07
CA GLN A 7 22.84 9.41 -1.52
C GLN A 7 22.77 7.98 -2.09
N LYS A 8 23.54 7.74 -3.16
CA LYS A 8 23.73 6.38 -3.68
C LYS A 8 24.28 5.47 -2.59
N ILE A 9 23.62 4.33 -2.38
CA ILE A 9 24.02 3.28 -1.45
C ILE A 9 25.10 2.45 -2.16
N ASP A 10 26.29 2.39 -1.56
CA ASP A 10 27.39 1.60 -2.08
C ASP A 10 27.36 0.20 -1.48
N LEU A 11 27.16 -0.83 -2.31
CA LEU A 11 27.12 -2.22 -1.88
C LEU A 11 28.39 -2.68 -1.16
N ASN A 12 29.55 -2.06 -1.45
CA ASN A 12 30.82 -2.38 -0.79
C ASN A 12 30.93 -1.75 0.60
N ARG A 13 30.05 -0.80 0.94
CA ARG A 13 30.08 -0.09 2.21
C ARG A 13 29.19 -0.79 3.23
N VAL A 14 29.67 -0.85 4.46
CA VAL A 14 28.90 -1.42 5.58
C VAL A 14 28.00 -0.36 6.20
N TYR A 15 26.69 -0.56 6.12
CA TYR A 15 25.68 0.33 6.71
C TYR A 15 25.07 -0.27 7.98
N PRO A 16 24.59 0.56 8.93
CA PRO A 16 23.80 0.05 10.05
C PRO A 16 22.46 -0.49 9.54
N CYS A 17 21.89 -1.49 10.20
CA CYS A 17 20.57 -2.01 9.81
C CYS A 17 19.44 -1.07 10.29
N PRO A 18 18.51 -0.64 9.41
CA PRO A 18 17.40 0.23 9.80
C PRO A 18 16.38 -0.46 10.73
N CYS A 19 16.32 -1.79 10.72
CA CYS A 19 15.41 -2.56 11.57
C CYS A 19 15.98 -2.86 12.96
N CYS A 20 17.31 -2.97 13.08
CA CYS A 20 17.97 -3.36 14.32
C CYS A 20 18.34 -2.14 15.16
N ARG A 21 17.71 -1.98 16.33
CA ARG A 21 18.14 -0.96 17.30
C ARG A 21 19.49 -1.27 17.99
N ARG A 22 19.97 -2.52 17.92
CA ARG A 22 21.13 -3.00 18.71
C ARG A 22 22.44 -3.12 17.91
N GLY A 23 22.56 -2.46 16.75
CA GLY A 23 23.80 -2.43 15.97
C GLY A 23 24.00 -3.64 15.05
N GLY A 24 22.95 -4.05 14.34
CA GLY A 24 23.10 -4.95 13.18
C GLY A 24 23.73 -4.21 12.01
N ARG A 25 24.43 -4.92 11.13
CA ARG A 25 25.11 -4.37 9.95
C ARG A 25 24.56 -5.01 8.69
N LEU A 26 24.37 -4.20 7.66
CA LEU A 26 24.01 -4.64 6.33
C LEU A 26 25.28 -5.07 5.59
N GLN A 27 25.23 -6.27 5.03
CA GLN A 27 26.30 -6.87 4.24
C GLN A 27 25.74 -7.28 2.89
N GLN A 28 26.53 -7.09 1.83
CA GLN A 28 26.14 -7.54 0.51
C GLN A 28 26.03 -9.06 0.44
N ILE A 29 24.94 -9.52 -0.16
CA ILE A 29 24.77 -10.91 -0.56
C ILE A 29 25.49 -11.06 -1.89
N THR A 30 26.47 -11.96 -1.93
CA THR A 30 27.36 -12.15 -3.07
C THR A 30 26.56 -12.38 -4.34
N LEU A 31 26.98 -11.75 -5.45
CA LEU A 31 26.34 -11.85 -6.78
C LEU A 31 24.91 -11.31 -6.84
N THR A 32 24.50 -10.46 -5.91
CA THR A 32 23.19 -9.80 -5.94
C THR A 32 23.27 -8.32 -5.57
N ASP A 33 22.29 -7.55 -6.03
CA ASP A 33 22.07 -6.15 -5.62
C ASP A 33 21.22 -6.10 -4.33
N ALA A 34 21.50 -7.05 -3.42
CA ALA A 34 20.78 -7.22 -2.17
C ALA A 34 21.74 -7.18 -0.97
N LEU A 35 21.25 -6.62 0.12
CA LEU A 35 21.92 -6.48 1.39
C LEU A 35 21.18 -7.32 2.44
N GLY A 36 21.90 -8.19 3.15
CA GLY A 36 21.38 -8.95 4.28
C GLY A 36 21.85 -8.35 5.60
N CYS A 37 21.01 -8.36 6.64
CA CYS A 37 21.47 -8.04 7.99
C CYS A 37 21.99 -9.27 8.72
N ASP A 38 23.19 -9.14 9.30
CA ASP A 38 23.87 -10.15 10.13
C ASP A 38 23.11 -10.56 11.41
N ARG A 39 22.13 -9.77 11.87
CA ARG A 39 21.35 -10.04 13.09
C ARG A 39 19.90 -10.40 12.85
N CYS A 40 19.15 -9.55 12.13
CA CYS A 40 17.71 -9.79 11.93
C CYS A 40 17.38 -10.68 10.74
N GLN A 41 18.40 -11.10 9.96
CA GLN A 41 18.25 -11.97 8.78
C GLN A 41 17.22 -11.47 7.76
N GLN A 42 16.93 -10.16 7.76
CA GLN A 42 16.10 -9.53 6.76
C GLN A 42 16.95 -9.22 5.53
N ILE A 43 16.36 -9.47 4.35
CA ILE A 43 16.95 -9.17 3.06
C ILE A 43 16.37 -7.85 2.57
N PHE A 44 17.25 -6.99 2.11
CA PHE A 44 16.93 -5.71 1.52
C PHE A 44 17.45 -5.67 0.09
N VAL A 45 16.71 -5.07 -0.82
CA VAL A 45 17.08 -4.93 -2.24
C VAL A 45 17.22 -3.46 -2.56
N LEU A 46 18.22 -3.13 -3.36
CA LEU A 46 18.41 -1.79 -3.89
C LEU A 46 17.43 -1.51 -5.04
N LYS A 47 16.81 -0.34 -5.00
CA LYS A 47 15.92 0.17 -6.04
C LYS A 47 16.25 1.62 -6.38
N GLU A 48 15.70 2.07 -7.51
CA GLU A 48 15.83 3.44 -8.02
C GLU A 48 17.31 3.91 -8.03
N SER A 49 18.09 3.30 -8.93
CA SER A 49 19.51 3.65 -9.15
C SER A 49 20.38 3.54 -7.88
N ASP A 50 20.15 2.49 -7.09
CA ASP A 50 20.81 2.19 -5.82
C ASP A 50 20.65 3.25 -4.73
N GLN A 51 19.59 4.06 -4.77
CA GLN A 51 19.35 5.09 -3.74
C GLN A 51 18.38 4.63 -2.66
N ILE A 52 17.53 3.66 -2.99
CA ILE A 52 16.48 3.18 -2.11
C ILE A 52 16.77 1.76 -1.67
N LEU A 53 16.70 1.55 -0.36
CA LEU A 53 16.74 0.25 0.27
C LEU A 53 15.31 -0.22 0.53
N GLU A 54 14.87 -1.30 -0.11
CA GLU A 54 13.54 -1.88 0.09
C GLU A 54 13.63 -3.23 0.78
N GLN A 55 12.81 -3.47 1.81
CA GLN A 55 12.75 -4.76 2.50
C GLN A 55 11.96 -5.78 1.67
N LEU A 56 12.58 -6.93 1.40
CA LEU A 56 11.87 -8.12 0.90
C LEU A 56 11.13 -8.78 2.07
N SER A 57 9.87 -8.40 2.27
CA SER A 57 8.96 -9.12 3.19
C SER A 57 8.32 -10.29 2.47
N SER A 58 8.31 -11.48 3.08
CA SER A 58 7.59 -12.65 2.59
C SER A 58 6.06 -12.50 2.71
N THR A 59 5.60 -11.59 3.57
CA THR A 59 4.18 -11.36 3.83
C THR A 59 3.79 -9.93 3.39
N TYR A 60 2.97 -9.86 2.35
CA TYR A 60 2.36 -8.63 1.79
C TYR A 60 1.44 -7.94 2.84
N PRO A 61 1.17 -6.61 2.83
CA PRO A 61 1.29 -5.67 1.70
C PRO A 61 2.11 -4.38 1.93
N ALA A 62 2.79 -4.21 3.07
CA ALA A 62 3.53 -2.98 3.35
C ALA A 62 5.05 -3.19 3.15
N GLN A 63 5.51 -3.13 1.90
CA GLN A 63 6.95 -3.04 1.61
C GLN A 63 7.49 -1.77 2.25
N ARG A 64 8.45 -1.92 3.16
CA ARG A 64 9.12 -0.79 3.80
C ARG A 64 10.32 -0.40 2.95
N ALA A 65 10.44 0.88 2.68
CA ALA A 65 11.55 1.45 1.94
C ALA A 65 12.25 2.53 2.77
N TRP A 66 13.55 2.68 2.58
CA TRP A 66 14.39 3.68 3.21
C TRP A 66 15.34 4.29 2.20
N PHE A 67 15.73 5.54 2.41
CA PHE A 67 16.87 6.14 1.72
C PHE A 67 17.96 6.50 2.72
N TRP A 68 19.19 6.56 2.23
CA TRP A 68 20.34 6.98 3.02
C TRP A 68 20.58 8.49 2.81
N ASP A 69 20.59 9.27 3.90
CA ASP A 69 20.84 10.72 3.87
C ASP A 69 22.32 11.09 4.04
N GLY A 70 23.20 10.10 4.23
CA GLY A 70 24.62 10.28 4.54
C GLY A 70 25.01 9.82 5.95
N GLN A 71 24.07 9.87 6.90
CA GLN A 71 24.32 9.52 8.31
C GLN A 71 23.28 8.56 8.89
N THR A 72 22.03 8.66 8.47
CA THR A 72 20.90 7.91 9.02
C THR A 72 19.96 7.39 7.93
N TRP A 73 19.20 6.37 8.29
CA TRP A 73 18.14 5.84 7.45
C TRP A 73 16.88 6.67 7.63
N GLN A 74 16.40 7.23 6.52
CA GLN A 74 15.12 7.93 6.48
C GLN A 74 14.06 7.02 5.87
N ARG A 75 12.90 6.90 6.53
CA ARG A 75 11.80 6.08 6.04
C ARG A 75 11.13 6.74 4.84
N LEU A 76 11.06 6.03 3.72
CA LEU A 76 10.14 6.36 2.65
C LEU A 76 8.77 5.82 3.03
N TYR A 77 7.83 6.72 3.26
CA TYR A 77 6.44 6.33 3.37
C TYR A 77 5.97 5.96 1.96
N GLN A 78 6.02 4.67 1.64
CA GLN A 78 5.39 4.12 0.45
C GLN A 78 3.86 4.23 0.65
N ILE A 79 3.29 5.39 0.29
CA ILE A 79 1.83 5.63 0.23
C ILE A 79 1.19 4.69 -0.80
N TRP A 80 2.00 4.15 -1.71
CA TRP A 80 1.58 3.35 -2.82
C TRP A 80 1.49 1.90 -2.37
N GLY A 81 0.36 1.59 -1.74
CA GLY A 81 -0.23 0.26 -1.86
C GLY A 81 -0.35 -0.03 -3.34
N ARG A 82 0.68 -0.69 -3.88
CA ARG A 82 0.72 -1.23 -5.23
C ARG A 82 -0.64 -1.85 -5.47
N ILE A 83 -1.36 -1.30 -6.45
CA ILE A 83 -2.62 -1.80 -6.96
C ILE A 83 -2.32 -3.22 -7.44
N THR A 84 -2.36 -4.17 -6.51
CA THR A 84 -2.23 -5.57 -6.82
C THR A 84 -3.50 -5.90 -7.60
N PRO A 85 -3.41 -6.56 -8.75
CA PRO A 85 -4.60 -6.89 -9.53
C PRO A 85 -5.66 -7.60 -8.68
N LEU A 86 -5.26 -8.34 -7.63
CA LEU A 86 -6.15 -8.91 -6.63
C LEU A 86 -7.04 -7.89 -5.88
N ASN A 87 -6.53 -6.72 -5.49
CA ASN A 87 -7.34 -5.69 -4.82
C ASN A 87 -8.28 -4.95 -5.80
N GLY A 88 -7.91 -4.85 -7.08
CA GLY A 88 -8.79 -4.34 -8.13
C GLY A 88 -9.99 -5.26 -8.37
N PHE A 89 -9.76 -6.57 -8.43
CA PHE A 89 -10.83 -7.57 -8.55
C PHE A 89 -11.75 -7.58 -7.33
N SER A 90 -11.22 -7.44 -6.11
CA SER A 90 -12.05 -7.37 -4.90
C SER A 90 -12.99 -6.16 -4.88
N LEU A 91 -12.53 -5.00 -5.39
CA LEU A 91 -13.38 -3.80 -5.51
C LEU A 91 -14.48 -3.99 -6.56
N LEU A 92 -14.14 -4.52 -7.74
CA LEU A 92 -15.10 -4.72 -8.83
C LEU A 92 -16.11 -5.82 -8.52
N LEU A 93 -15.68 -6.97 -7.97
CA LEU A 93 -16.55 -8.13 -7.75
C LEU A 93 -17.47 -7.97 -6.54
N VAL A 94 -17.09 -7.16 -5.53
CA VAL A 94 -17.89 -7.04 -4.30
C VAL A 94 -18.59 -5.69 -4.22
N ARG A 95 -17.91 -4.57 -4.52
CA ARG A 95 -18.50 -3.25 -4.32
C ARG A 95 -19.44 -2.83 -5.43
N LEU A 96 -19.16 -3.21 -6.67
CA LEU A 96 -20.03 -2.88 -7.81
C LEU A 96 -21.43 -3.53 -7.72
N PRO A 97 -21.57 -4.86 -7.47
CA PRO A 97 -22.90 -5.44 -7.30
C PRO A 97 -23.62 -4.94 -6.05
N LEU A 98 -22.90 -4.66 -4.95
CA LEU A 98 -23.49 -4.12 -3.74
C LEU A 98 -24.15 -2.75 -3.97
N LEU A 99 -23.46 -1.84 -4.69
CA LEU A 99 -24.00 -0.53 -5.04
C LEU A 99 -25.19 -0.66 -6.00
N PHE A 100 -25.13 -1.59 -6.95
CA PHE A 100 -26.23 -1.83 -7.88
C PHE A 100 -27.49 -2.35 -7.17
N ILE A 101 -27.34 -3.28 -6.22
CA ILE A 101 -28.45 -3.79 -5.41
C ILE A 101 -29.07 -2.67 -4.56
N LEU A 102 -28.25 -1.84 -3.93
CA LEU A 102 -28.73 -0.69 -3.15
C LEU A 102 -29.55 0.27 -4.02
N PHE A 103 -29.05 0.57 -5.23
CA PHE A 103 -29.73 1.45 -6.17
C PHE A 103 -31.09 0.90 -6.62
N LEU A 104 -31.17 -0.40 -6.95
CA LEU A 104 -32.44 -1.05 -7.30
C LEU A 104 -33.43 -1.01 -6.13
N LEU A 105 -32.96 -1.24 -4.90
CA LEU A 105 -33.81 -1.20 -3.71
C LEU A 105 -34.42 0.19 -3.51
N VAL A 106 -33.64 1.26 -3.69
CA VAL A 106 -34.14 2.64 -3.63
C VAL A 106 -35.20 2.91 -4.69
N ILE A 107 -34.99 2.46 -5.93
CA ILE A 107 -35.98 2.62 -7.01
C ILE A 107 -37.30 1.93 -6.65
N VAL A 108 -37.23 0.70 -6.14
CA VAL A 108 -38.43 -0.06 -5.76
C VAL A 108 -39.18 0.63 -4.63
N LEU A 109 -38.48 1.14 -3.61
CA LEU A 109 -39.11 1.90 -2.53
C LEU A 109 -39.81 3.17 -3.02
N LEU A 110 -39.19 3.92 -3.93
CA LEU A 110 -39.79 5.12 -4.51
C LEU A 110 -41.03 4.79 -5.36
N ALA A 111 -40.98 3.70 -6.13
CA ALA A 111 -42.11 3.24 -6.93
C ALA A 111 -43.29 2.81 -6.04
N ILE A 112 -43.02 2.05 -4.98
CA ILE A 112 -44.04 1.65 -3.99
C ILE A 112 -44.63 2.87 -3.30
N PHE A 113 -43.78 3.80 -2.84
CA PHE A 113 -44.24 5.02 -2.20
C PHE A 113 -45.11 5.87 -3.14
N GLY A 114 -44.69 6.06 -4.39
CA GLY A 114 -45.46 6.77 -5.41
C GLY A 114 -46.79 6.09 -5.70
N PHE A 115 -46.81 4.76 -5.79
CA PHE A 115 -48.04 3.99 -5.98
C PHE A 115 -48.99 4.12 -4.79
N ILE A 116 -48.49 4.05 -3.56
CA ILE A 116 -49.29 4.26 -2.35
C ILE A 116 -49.92 5.66 -2.34
N GLN A 117 -49.15 6.70 -2.70
CA GLN A 117 -49.66 8.07 -2.77
C GLN A 117 -50.77 8.20 -3.82
N LEU A 118 -50.61 7.61 -5.01
CA LEU A 118 -51.64 7.61 -6.05
C LEU A 118 -52.92 6.86 -5.63
N LEU A 119 -52.76 5.74 -4.92
CA LEU A 119 -53.87 4.95 -4.44
C LEU A 119 -54.63 5.68 -3.31
N ALA A 120 -53.90 6.37 -2.44
CA ALA A 120 -54.48 7.20 -1.38
C ALA A 120 -55.25 8.40 -1.94
N THR A 121 -54.72 9.11 -2.94
CA THR A 121 -55.41 10.25 -3.56
C THR A 121 -56.66 9.81 -4.32
N TRP A 122 -56.63 8.66 -4.99
CA TRP A 122 -57.79 8.12 -5.68
C TRP A 122 -58.89 7.63 -4.72
N LEU A 123 -58.53 7.02 -3.59
CA LEU A 123 -59.50 6.61 -2.57
C LEU A 123 -60.16 7.80 -1.85
N ASN A 124 -59.41 8.88 -1.62
CA ASN A 124 -59.90 10.06 -0.91
C ASN A 124 -60.64 11.07 -1.81
N GLY A 125 -60.56 10.88 -3.14
CA GLY A 125 -61.27 11.68 -4.14
C GLY A 125 -62.59 11.07 -4.61
N ARG A 126 -62.98 9.91 -4.09
CA ARG A 126 -64.35 9.36 -4.19
C ARG A 126 -65.13 9.68 -2.94
#